data_AF-A0A1Y2EA08-F1
#
_entry.id   AF-A0A1Y2EA08-F1
#
_cell.length_a   1.000
_cell.length_b   1.000
_cell.length_c   1.000
_cell.angle_alpha   90.00
_cell.angle_beta   90.00
_cell.angle_gamma   90.00
#
_symmetry.space_group_name_H-M   'P 1'
#
loop_
_entity.id
_entity.type
_entity.pdbx_description
1 polymer ?
#
loop_
_entity_poly.entity_id
_entity_poly.type
_entity_poly.pdbx_seq_one_letter_code
_entity_poly.pdbx_strand_id
1 'polypeptide(L)'
;MANKQVARLLQPWLRISLTQRPASSILAARSRLLVNTRPSTPQTRLSLPSTIETRRSYAAPRKPKKKPEYKRRRTTADRSELTLDQNAISYLLPATLVAPPFWQWSKNPSIFLRYGWQAVRNRVMNLVYRMVFRYTSKEKLLSRPRWKANRSAVIPAAKALHLQMNDAVAKGDKETLRQICTSELHHTLAGMIDSRPKGQRAEWQLLKYKSGLGVYPRLTDDKLALQPVPGAQENKLVRQVVVTIRSEQRMARYDDLKGGVLIPGSEKVRSLEEHFVLVTSISQRTWEQAPWKIWGTLPTSTLESYTEEVDIVTRLGSEQKA
;
A
#
# COMPACT_ATOMS: atom_id res chain seq x y z
N MET A 1 6.78 15.92 -36.84
CA MET A 1 5.29 15.90 -36.69
C MET A 1 4.69 14.50 -36.50
N ALA A 2 5.39 13.41 -36.88
CA ALA A 2 4.91 12.02 -36.72
C ALA A 2 4.70 11.53 -35.25
N ASN A 3 5.48 12.04 -34.29
CA ASN A 3 5.34 11.65 -32.86
C ASN A 3 4.04 12.14 -32.19
N LYS A 4 3.38 13.18 -32.74
CA LYS A 4 2.12 13.70 -32.17
C LYS A 4 0.90 12.90 -32.61
N GLN A 5 0.96 12.18 -33.74
CA GLN A 5 -0.17 11.42 -34.28
C GLN A 5 -0.33 10.03 -33.63
N VAL A 6 0.77 9.33 -33.34
CA VAL A 6 0.72 8.06 -32.58
C VAL A 6 0.29 8.30 -31.13
N ALA A 7 0.71 9.43 -30.55
CA ALA A 7 0.25 9.87 -29.22
C ALA A 7 -1.26 10.19 -29.20
N ARG A 8 -1.85 10.64 -30.33
CA ARG A 8 -3.30 10.91 -30.47
C ARG A 8 -4.15 9.64 -30.60
N LEU A 9 -3.63 8.60 -31.25
CA LEU A 9 -4.34 7.32 -31.44
C LEU A 9 -4.52 6.52 -30.14
N LEU A 10 -3.74 6.81 -29.09
CA LEU A 10 -3.84 6.18 -27.77
C LEU A 10 -4.53 7.07 -26.71
N GLN A 11 -4.98 8.29 -27.08
CA GLN A 11 -5.60 9.23 -26.14
C GLN A 11 -6.93 8.78 -25.51
N PRO A 12 -7.81 7.99 -26.15
CA PRO A 12 -9.08 7.62 -25.52
C PRO A 12 -8.91 6.78 -24.25
N TRP A 13 -7.78 6.06 -24.13
CA TRP A 13 -7.48 5.13 -23.02
C TRP A 13 -6.48 5.70 -22.02
N LEU A 14 -5.50 6.50 -22.46
CA LEU A 14 -4.57 7.24 -21.59
C LEU A 14 -5.23 8.38 -20.80
N ARG A 15 -6.44 8.79 -21.17
CA ARG A 15 -7.22 9.82 -20.48
C ARG A 15 -8.05 9.29 -19.31
N ILE A 16 -8.18 7.97 -19.14
CA ILE A 16 -8.92 7.39 -18.00
C ILE A 16 -8.17 7.58 -16.67
N SER A 17 -6.89 7.96 -16.72
CA SER A 17 -6.11 8.37 -15.54
C SER A 17 -6.15 9.87 -15.26
N LEU A 18 -7.10 10.62 -15.84
CA LEU A 18 -7.22 12.05 -15.58
C LEU A 18 -7.87 12.31 -14.21
N THR A 19 -7.19 13.18 -13.46
CA THR A 19 -7.75 14.16 -12.53
C THR A 19 -8.69 13.66 -11.44
N GLN A 20 -8.16 12.98 -10.43
CA GLN A 20 -8.83 12.97 -9.13
C GLN A 20 -8.38 14.18 -8.30
N ARG A 21 -9.35 15.05 -7.97
CA ARG A 21 -9.32 15.89 -6.77
C ARG A 21 -9.67 15.04 -5.54
N PRO A 22 -9.22 15.39 -4.33
CA PRO A 22 -9.38 14.54 -3.16
C PRO A 22 -10.83 14.51 -2.70
N ALA A 23 -11.57 13.48 -3.10
CA ALA A 23 -12.77 13.06 -2.39
C ALA A 23 -12.35 12.05 -1.33
N SER A 24 -12.34 12.50 -0.09
CA SER A 24 -12.28 11.67 1.10
C SER A 24 -13.24 10.48 1.00
N SER A 25 -12.70 9.27 0.92
CA SER A 25 -13.42 8.01 1.21
C SER A 25 -12.38 6.98 1.66
N ILE A 26 -12.28 6.73 2.96
CA ILE A 26 -12.98 5.66 3.68
C ILE A 26 -12.63 4.28 3.10
N LEU A 27 -11.52 3.72 3.59
CA LEU A 27 -11.43 2.29 3.88
C LEU A 27 -10.58 2.14 5.15
N ALA A 28 -11.24 2.36 6.28
CA ALA A 28 -10.79 1.82 7.56
C ALA A 28 -10.93 0.29 7.49
N ALA A 29 -9.90 -0.39 6.98
CA ALA A 29 -9.74 -1.81 7.20
C ALA A 29 -9.43 -2.00 8.69
N ARG A 30 -10.49 -2.21 9.48
CA ARG A 30 -10.41 -2.65 10.88
C ARG A 30 -9.70 -4.01 10.89
N SER A 31 -8.41 -4.00 11.19
CA SER A 31 -7.65 -5.18 11.54
C SER A 31 -8.19 -5.77 12.85
N ARG A 32 -9.28 -6.54 12.78
CA ARG A 32 -9.68 -7.43 13.87
C ARG A 32 -8.75 -8.64 13.83
N LEU A 33 -7.75 -8.62 14.70
CA LEU A 33 -7.04 -9.83 15.11
C LEU A 33 -8.08 -10.75 15.78
N LEU A 34 -8.49 -11.82 15.08
CA LEU A 34 -9.23 -12.91 15.68
C LEU A 34 -8.29 -13.71 16.58
N VAL A 35 -8.41 -13.50 17.87
CA VAL A 35 -7.95 -14.44 18.91
C VAL A 35 -9.00 -15.54 18.97
N ASN A 36 -8.65 -16.74 18.51
CA ASN A 36 -9.43 -17.93 18.73
C ASN A 36 -8.69 -18.80 19.75
N THR A 37 -9.16 -18.78 21.00
CA THR A 37 -8.77 -19.74 22.03
C THR A 37 -10.03 -20.15 22.78
N ARG A 38 -10.50 -21.38 22.55
CA ARG A 38 -11.29 -22.12 23.54
C ARG A 38 -10.32 -22.68 24.60
N PRO A 39 -10.76 -22.77 25.87
CA PRO A 39 -11.18 -24.09 26.34
C PRO A 39 -12.46 -24.09 27.22
N SER A 40 -13.02 -25.30 27.35
CA SER A 40 -14.01 -25.82 28.31
C SER A 40 -13.60 -25.56 29.77
N THR A 41 -14.43 -25.53 30.83
CA THR A 41 -15.68 -26.26 31.21
C THR A 41 -16.31 -25.51 32.42
N PRO A 42 -17.40 -25.96 33.11
CA PRO A 42 -18.46 -25.08 33.61
C PRO A 42 -18.36 -24.77 35.11
N GLN A 43 -19.14 -23.80 35.61
CA GLN A 43 -19.84 -23.96 36.89
C GLN A 43 -20.93 -22.90 37.12
N THR A 44 -22.11 -23.44 37.47
CA THR A 44 -23.04 -22.98 38.51
C THR A 44 -23.77 -21.65 38.33
N ARG A 45 -25.01 -21.77 37.83
CA ARG A 45 -26.08 -20.81 38.07
C ARG A 45 -26.58 -20.95 39.51
N LEU A 46 -26.70 -19.83 40.21
CA LEU A 46 -27.68 -19.65 41.28
C LEU A 46 -28.41 -18.33 41.09
N SER A 47 -29.64 -18.34 41.53
CA SER A 47 -30.77 -17.57 41.05
C SER A 47 -31.36 -16.66 42.11
N LEU A 48 -31.92 -15.52 41.65
CA LEU A 48 -33.10 -14.79 42.18
C LEU A 48 -32.95 -14.12 43.59
N PRO A 49 -33.91 -13.28 44.04
CA PRO A 49 -34.41 -12.02 43.45
C PRO A 49 -34.66 -10.89 44.48
N SER A 50 -35.24 -9.77 44.00
CA SER A 50 -36.16 -8.84 44.71
C SER A 50 -35.57 -7.97 45.84
N THR A 51 -36.08 -6.81 46.25
CA THR A 51 -36.99 -5.73 45.78
C THR A 51 -36.80 -4.62 46.85
N ILE A 52 -37.37 -3.43 46.61
CA ILE A 52 -37.75 -2.33 47.54
C ILE A 52 -36.95 -1.06 47.23
N GLU A 53 -37.46 -0.10 46.45
CA GLU A 53 -38.58 0.86 46.61
C GLU A 53 -38.13 2.28 47.05
N THR A 54 -38.43 3.22 46.15
CA THR A 54 -38.83 4.62 46.35
C THR A 54 -38.01 5.59 47.23
N ARG A 55 -37.51 6.65 46.58
CA ARG A 55 -38.05 8.00 46.83
C ARG A 55 -37.80 8.96 45.66
N ARG A 56 -38.89 9.49 45.11
CA ARG A 56 -38.94 10.63 44.19
C ARG A 56 -38.58 11.91 44.93
N SER A 57 -37.64 12.68 44.38
CA SER A 57 -37.48 14.11 44.66
C SER A 57 -37.28 14.82 43.32
N TYR A 58 -38.27 15.60 42.92
CA TYR A 58 -38.24 16.41 41.70
C TYR A 58 -37.26 17.58 41.89
N ALA A 59 -36.17 17.60 41.12
CA ALA A 59 -35.28 18.75 40.99
C ALA A 59 -35.16 19.12 39.49
N ALA A 60 -35.37 20.40 39.20
CA ALA A 60 -35.50 20.96 37.85
C ALA A 60 -34.29 20.68 36.93
N PRO A 61 -34.49 20.57 35.60
CA PRO A 61 -33.42 20.27 34.65
C PRO A 61 -32.45 21.46 34.52
N ARG A 62 -31.22 21.27 35.02
CA ARG A 62 -30.10 22.19 34.77
C ARG A 62 -29.67 22.08 33.30
N LYS A 63 -29.76 23.20 32.57
CA LYS A 63 -29.31 23.35 31.18
C LYS A 63 -27.85 22.89 31.01
N PRO A 64 -27.49 22.13 29.97
CA PRO A 64 -26.11 21.71 29.76
C PRO A 64 -25.23 22.91 29.40
N LYS A 65 -24.14 23.11 30.16
CA LYS A 65 -23.08 24.08 29.86
C LYS A 65 -22.41 23.68 28.54
N LYS A 66 -22.53 24.52 27.51
CA LYS A 66 -21.81 24.38 26.23
C LYS A 66 -20.30 24.44 26.50
N LYS A 67 -19.57 23.40 26.06
CA LYS A 67 -18.10 23.40 26.06
C LYS A 67 -17.60 24.48 25.09
N PRO A 68 -16.52 25.22 25.41
CA PRO A 68 -15.97 26.20 24.48
C PRO A 68 -15.42 25.48 23.25
N GLU A 69 -16.00 25.83 22.09
CA GLU A 69 -15.57 25.41 20.77
C GLU A 69 -14.21 26.06 20.47
N TYR A 70 -13.14 25.27 20.60
CA TYR A 70 -11.79 25.72 20.27
C TYR A 70 -11.69 25.89 18.75
N LYS A 71 -11.95 27.11 18.26
CA LYS A 71 -11.63 27.50 16.87
C LYS A 71 -10.12 27.40 16.69
N ARG A 72 -9.66 26.25 16.21
CA ARG A 72 -8.28 26.02 15.77
C ARG A 72 -8.03 26.95 14.59
N ARG A 73 -7.48 28.12 14.87
CA ARG A 73 -7.02 29.09 13.87
C ARG A 73 -5.85 28.41 13.15
N ARG A 74 -6.12 27.75 12.01
CA ARG A 74 -5.08 27.28 11.10
C ARG A 74 -4.32 28.51 10.64
N THR A 75 -3.12 28.69 11.18
CA THR A 75 -2.19 29.72 10.74
C THR A 75 -1.79 29.42 9.30
N THR A 76 -1.53 30.46 8.52
CA THR A 76 -1.08 30.41 7.13
C THR A 76 0.21 29.60 6.93
N ALA A 77 0.96 29.32 8.00
CA ALA A 77 2.12 28.41 8.00
C ALA A 77 1.75 26.94 7.72
N ASP A 78 0.55 26.50 8.13
CA ASP A 78 0.00 25.16 7.86
C ASP A 78 -0.36 24.98 6.37
N ARG A 79 -0.47 26.11 5.63
CA ARG A 79 -0.76 26.13 4.19
C ARG A 79 0.51 26.05 3.33
N SER A 80 1.68 26.34 3.89
CA SER A 80 2.99 26.25 3.23
C SER A 80 3.74 24.95 3.52
N GLU A 81 3.41 24.22 4.59
CA GLU A 81 3.81 22.79 4.74
C GLU A 81 2.96 21.84 3.89
N LEU A 82 1.81 22.32 3.40
CA LEU A 82 1.14 21.83 2.19
C LEU A 82 1.85 22.30 0.91
N THR A 83 3.15 22.60 0.97
CA THR A 83 3.98 22.43 -0.21
C THR A 83 3.74 21.00 -0.64
N LEU A 84 2.99 20.85 -1.75
CA LEU A 84 2.75 19.59 -2.42
C LEU A 84 4.00 18.77 -2.25
N ASP A 85 3.92 17.70 -1.45
CA ASP A 85 4.95 16.69 -1.45
C ASP A 85 5.01 16.25 -2.92
N GLN A 86 5.95 16.82 -3.69
CA GLN A 86 6.16 16.46 -5.09
C GLN A 86 6.52 14.98 -5.21
N ASN A 87 6.74 14.32 -4.06
CA ASN A 87 7.00 12.91 -3.83
C ASN A 87 5.78 12.10 -3.35
N ALA A 88 4.59 12.69 -3.21
CA ALA A 88 3.35 12.01 -2.83
C ALA A 88 2.80 11.16 -4.00
N ILE A 89 3.50 10.08 -4.32
CA ILE A 89 2.92 8.92 -4.99
C ILE A 89 2.07 8.18 -3.94
N SER A 90 0.96 8.81 -3.52
CA SER A 90 0.15 8.32 -2.40
C SER A 90 -0.82 7.21 -2.84
N TYR A 91 -1.23 7.20 -4.12
CA TYR A 91 -2.24 6.25 -4.61
C TYR A 91 -1.61 5.03 -5.29
N LEU A 92 -2.21 3.86 -5.03
CA LEU A 92 -1.95 2.64 -5.77
C LEU A 92 -2.45 2.81 -7.21
N LEU A 93 -1.64 2.42 -8.20
CA LEU A 93 -2.09 2.44 -9.58
C LEU A 93 -3.27 1.48 -9.77
N PRO A 94 -4.32 1.87 -10.51
CA PRO A 94 -5.49 1.03 -10.67
C PRO A 94 -5.19 -0.24 -11.47
N ALA A 95 -6.04 -1.24 -11.28
CA ALA A 95 -6.01 -2.55 -11.91
C ALA A 95 -4.70 -3.31 -11.62
N THR A 96 -4.09 -3.12 -10.45
CA THR A 96 -2.93 -3.92 -10.00
C THR A 96 -3.35 -5.32 -9.64
N LEU A 97 -2.93 -6.28 -10.45
CA LEU A 97 -3.36 -7.66 -10.29
C LEU A 97 -2.22 -8.49 -9.72
N VAL A 98 -2.41 -8.95 -8.49
CA VAL A 98 -1.52 -9.89 -7.81
C VAL A 98 -2.18 -11.25 -7.84
N ALA A 99 -1.97 -11.99 -8.92
CA ALA A 99 -2.58 -13.29 -9.07
C ALA A 99 -2.01 -14.30 -8.07
N PRO A 100 -2.87 -15.03 -7.32
CA PRO A 100 -2.42 -16.14 -6.51
C PRO A 100 -1.84 -17.23 -7.43
N PRO A 101 -1.06 -18.18 -6.90
CA PRO A 101 -0.61 -19.30 -7.69
C PRO A 101 -1.79 -20.10 -8.27
N PHE A 102 -1.61 -20.71 -9.43
CA PHE A 102 -2.69 -21.33 -10.21
C PHE A 102 -3.45 -22.43 -9.45
N TRP A 103 -2.80 -23.13 -8.51
CA TRP A 103 -3.43 -24.16 -7.69
C TRP A 103 -4.42 -23.63 -6.65
N GLN A 104 -4.38 -22.32 -6.34
CA GLN A 104 -5.34 -21.65 -5.47
C GLN A 104 -6.52 -21.04 -6.25
N TRP A 105 -6.54 -21.16 -7.57
CA TRP A 105 -7.63 -20.60 -8.37
C TRP A 105 -8.91 -21.42 -8.19
N SER A 106 -10.05 -20.81 -8.50
CA SER A 106 -11.34 -21.50 -8.42
C SER A 106 -11.36 -22.73 -9.32
N LYS A 107 -11.91 -23.85 -8.82
CA LYS A 107 -12.08 -25.08 -9.61
C LYS A 107 -13.15 -24.95 -10.72
N ASN A 108 -13.99 -23.93 -10.65
CA ASN A 108 -15.00 -23.64 -11.65
C ASN A 108 -14.34 -23.17 -12.96
N PRO A 109 -14.52 -23.87 -14.10
CA PRO A 109 -13.79 -23.59 -15.33
C PRO A 109 -14.13 -22.21 -15.92
N SER A 110 -15.38 -21.75 -15.80
CA SER A 110 -15.80 -20.44 -16.29
C SER A 110 -15.11 -19.29 -15.54
N ILE A 111 -15.05 -19.37 -14.21
CA ILE A 111 -14.39 -18.38 -13.36
C ILE A 111 -12.88 -18.43 -13.57
N PHE A 112 -12.31 -19.64 -13.67
CA PHE A 112 -10.91 -19.87 -13.96
C PHE A 112 -10.48 -19.20 -15.28
N LEU A 113 -11.22 -19.45 -16.37
CA LEU A 113 -10.93 -18.86 -17.68
C LEU A 113 -11.11 -17.35 -17.69
N ARG A 114 -12.16 -16.84 -17.04
CA ARG A 114 -12.38 -15.39 -16.90
C ARG A 114 -11.24 -14.71 -16.15
N TYR A 115 -10.81 -15.27 -15.02
CA TYR A 115 -9.71 -14.74 -14.24
C TYR A 115 -8.37 -14.83 -15.00
N GLY A 116 -8.10 -15.97 -15.63
CA GLY A 116 -6.94 -16.16 -16.50
C GLY A 116 -6.89 -15.15 -17.64
N TRP A 117 -8.02 -14.91 -18.31
CA TRP A 117 -8.15 -13.90 -19.35
C TRP A 117 -7.83 -12.49 -18.84
N GLN A 118 -8.38 -12.11 -17.68
CA GLN A 118 -8.07 -10.81 -17.08
C GLN A 118 -6.58 -10.68 -16.70
N ALA A 119 -5.98 -11.74 -16.17
CA ALA A 119 -4.55 -11.75 -15.85
C ALA A 119 -3.67 -11.60 -17.09
N VAL A 120 -3.99 -12.31 -18.17
CA VAL A 120 -3.31 -12.18 -19.46
C VAL A 120 -3.51 -10.78 -20.03
N ARG A 121 -4.74 -10.28 -20.05
CA ARG A 121 -5.07 -8.93 -20.53
C ARG A 121 -4.27 -7.87 -19.77
N ASN A 122 -4.22 -7.92 -18.44
CA ASN A 122 -3.45 -6.97 -17.64
C ASN A 122 -1.95 -7.02 -18.00
N ARG A 123 -1.37 -8.21 -18.17
CA ARG A 123 0.03 -8.36 -18.59
C ARG A 123 0.30 -7.81 -19.99
N VAL A 124 -0.61 -8.04 -20.93
CA VAL A 124 -0.52 -7.48 -22.30
C VAL A 124 -0.59 -5.96 -22.24
N MET A 125 -1.53 -5.39 -21.49
CA MET A 125 -1.64 -3.93 -21.35
C MET A 125 -0.38 -3.32 -20.73
N ASN A 126 0.16 -3.93 -19.67
CA ASN A 126 1.40 -3.46 -19.05
C ASN A 126 2.60 -3.58 -20.01
N LEU A 127 2.63 -4.61 -20.87
CA LEU A 127 3.63 -4.72 -21.93
C LEU A 127 3.47 -3.60 -22.98
N VAL A 128 2.24 -3.33 -23.45
CA VAL A 128 1.95 -2.25 -24.39
C VAL A 128 2.39 -0.91 -23.81
N TYR A 129 2.04 -0.59 -22.56
CA TYR A 129 2.48 0.66 -21.90
C TYR A 129 4.00 0.79 -21.89
N ARG A 130 4.73 -0.27 -21.51
CA ARG A 130 6.20 -0.24 -21.57
C ARG A 130 6.73 -0.02 -22.97
N MET A 131 6.13 -0.63 -23.99
CA MET A 131 6.54 -0.45 -25.39
C MET A 131 6.27 0.98 -25.86
N VAL A 132 5.12 1.54 -25.51
CA VAL A 132 4.77 2.94 -25.78
C VAL A 132 5.79 3.88 -25.12
N PHE A 133 6.05 3.74 -23.82
CA PHE A 133 7.03 4.59 -23.13
C PHE A 133 8.47 4.41 -23.64
N ARG A 134 8.85 3.18 -24.00
CA ARG A 134 10.14 2.94 -24.64
C ARG A 134 10.23 3.65 -25.99
N TYR A 135 9.16 3.65 -26.78
CA TYR A 135 9.11 4.33 -28.06
C TYR A 135 9.08 5.86 -27.91
N THR A 136 8.28 6.41 -27.00
CA THR A 136 8.20 7.86 -26.76
C THR A 136 9.47 8.44 -26.14
N SER A 137 10.26 7.61 -25.44
CA SER A 137 11.58 8.00 -24.93
C SER A 137 12.68 8.14 -26.00
N LYS A 138 12.38 7.84 -27.27
CA LYS A 138 13.30 8.04 -28.38
C LYS A 138 13.20 9.46 -28.94
N GLU A 139 14.34 10.11 -29.15
CA GLU A 139 14.41 11.40 -29.84
C GLU A 139 14.11 11.27 -31.34
N LYS A 140 14.69 10.25 -31.97
CA LYS A 140 14.50 9.90 -33.39
C LYS A 140 14.00 8.46 -33.49
N LEU A 141 13.27 8.13 -34.55
CA LEU A 141 12.66 6.80 -34.72
C LEU A 141 13.66 5.63 -34.58
N LEU A 142 14.86 5.81 -35.16
CA LEU A 142 15.96 4.85 -35.13
C LEU A 142 16.94 5.03 -33.95
N SER A 143 16.79 6.04 -33.10
CA SER A 143 17.69 6.21 -31.96
C SER A 143 17.42 5.18 -30.87
N ARG A 144 18.45 4.91 -30.04
CA ARG A 144 18.28 4.09 -28.84
C ARG A 144 17.30 4.78 -27.86
N PRO A 145 16.42 4.03 -27.18
CA PRO A 145 15.52 4.61 -26.19
C PRO A 145 16.30 5.14 -24.99
N ARG A 146 15.98 6.36 -24.53
CA ARG A 146 16.59 6.93 -23.32
C ARG A 146 16.16 6.17 -22.07
N TRP A 147 14.88 5.79 -22.02
CA TRP A 147 14.33 5.05 -20.88
C TRP A 147 14.61 3.56 -20.98
N LYS A 148 15.14 2.99 -19.88
CA LYS A 148 15.37 1.54 -19.72
C LYS A 148 14.60 1.04 -18.50
N ALA A 149 13.82 -0.01 -18.67
CA ALA A 149 13.00 -0.57 -17.59
C ALA A 149 13.81 -1.31 -16.50
N ASN A 150 15.09 -1.65 -16.73
CA ASN A 150 16.01 -2.28 -15.76
C ASN A 150 15.35 -3.34 -14.84
N ARG A 151 14.58 -4.28 -15.41
CA ARG A 151 13.75 -5.24 -14.64
C ARG A 151 14.59 -6.14 -13.73
N SER A 152 15.81 -6.50 -14.14
CA SER A 152 16.74 -7.30 -13.34
C SER A 152 17.18 -6.60 -12.06
N ALA A 153 17.26 -5.26 -12.06
CA ALA A 153 17.66 -4.47 -10.89
C ALA A 153 16.52 -4.28 -9.87
N VAL A 154 15.28 -4.53 -10.27
CA VAL A 154 14.11 -4.35 -9.39
C VAL A 154 14.13 -5.33 -8.22
N ILE A 155 14.40 -6.61 -8.49
CA ILE A 155 14.39 -7.66 -7.46
C ILE A 155 15.45 -7.42 -6.36
N PRO A 156 16.74 -7.15 -6.68
CA PRO A 156 17.72 -6.83 -5.64
C PRO A 156 17.38 -5.54 -4.91
N ALA A 157 16.85 -4.51 -5.59
CA ALA A 157 16.38 -3.29 -4.94
C ALA A 157 15.24 -3.58 -3.95
N ALA A 158 14.28 -4.43 -4.33
CA ALA A 158 13.19 -4.84 -3.44
C ALA A 158 13.69 -5.58 -2.20
N LYS A 159 14.67 -6.49 -2.35
CA LYS A 159 15.29 -7.17 -1.20
C LYS A 159 15.99 -6.18 -0.26
N ALA A 160 16.78 -5.25 -0.82
CA ALA A 160 17.49 -4.26 -0.04
C ALA A 160 16.53 -3.36 0.75
N LEU A 161 15.49 -2.82 0.09
CA LEU A 161 14.47 -2.00 0.72
C LEU A 161 13.65 -2.78 1.77
N HIS A 162 13.33 -4.05 1.50
CA HIS A 162 12.66 -4.91 2.46
C HIS A 162 13.48 -5.12 3.73
N LEU A 163 14.79 -5.37 3.61
CA LEU A 163 15.70 -5.49 4.75
C LEU A 163 15.76 -4.17 5.53
N GLN A 164 16.05 -3.06 4.84
CA GLN A 164 16.19 -1.73 5.45
C GLN A 164 14.92 -1.29 6.17
N MET A 165 13.76 -1.51 5.58
CA MET A 165 12.48 -1.16 6.20
C MET A 165 12.23 -1.94 7.48
N ASN A 166 12.36 -3.26 7.46
CA ASN A 166 12.07 -4.07 8.64
C ASN A 166 13.10 -3.84 9.76
N ASP A 167 14.37 -3.67 9.41
CA ASP A 167 15.44 -3.32 10.36
C ASP A 167 15.20 -1.93 10.98
N ALA A 168 14.88 -0.91 10.17
CA ALA A 168 14.56 0.42 10.66
C ALA A 168 13.30 0.42 11.54
N VAL A 169 12.27 -0.36 11.18
CA VAL A 169 11.09 -0.56 12.03
C VAL A 169 11.50 -1.18 13.35
N ALA A 170 12.29 -2.26 13.37
CA ALA A 170 12.71 -2.90 14.62
C ALA A 170 13.48 -1.94 15.52
N LYS A 171 14.47 -1.23 14.98
CA LYS A 171 15.29 -0.22 15.67
C LYS A 171 14.50 1.02 16.10
N GLY A 172 13.37 1.31 15.45
CA GLY A 172 12.60 2.53 15.68
C GLY A 172 13.16 3.77 14.97
N ASP A 173 13.96 3.59 13.92
CA ASP A 173 14.55 4.68 13.14
C ASP A 173 13.52 5.24 12.14
N LYS A 174 12.89 6.34 12.54
CA LYS A 174 11.87 7.02 11.74
C LYS A 174 12.46 7.78 10.56
N GLU A 175 13.69 8.26 10.66
CA GLU A 175 14.31 9.08 9.61
C GLU A 175 14.64 8.23 8.38
N THR A 176 15.21 7.05 8.61
CA THR A 176 15.42 6.07 7.52
C THR A 176 14.09 5.69 6.86
N LEU A 177 13.03 5.46 7.66
CA LEU A 177 11.70 5.16 7.12
C LEU A 177 11.12 6.30 6.28
N ARG A 178 11.34 7.56 6.66
CA ARG A 178 10.88 8.74 5.91
C ARG A 178 11.52 8.82 4.52
N GLN A 179 12.79 8.39 4.40
CA GLN A 179 13.52 8.43 3.14
C GLN A 179 13.08 7.32 2.19
N ILE A 180 12.91 6.09 2.71
CA ILE A 180 12.66 4.89 1.88
C ILE A 180 11.17 4.61 1.62
N CYS A 181 10.25 5.07 2.47
CA CYS A 181 8.82 4.84 2.32
C CYS A 181 8.10 6.01 1.64
N THR A 182 6.90 5.76 1.15
CA THR A 182 5.93 6.83 0.87
C THR A 182 5.47 7.48 2.18
N SER A 183 4.96 8.71 2.10
CA SER A 183 4.49 9.48 3.26
C SER A 183 3.46 8.71 4.08
N GLU A 184 2.45 8.12 3.42
CA GLU A 184 1.36 7.36 4.07
C GLU A 184 1.89 6.15 4.86
N LEU A 185 2.79 5.38 4.26
CA LEU A 185 3.36 4.20 4.90
C LEU A 185 4.26 4.63 6.06
N HIS A 186 5.06 5.68 5.88
CA HIS A 186 5.87 6.24 6.95
C HIS A 186 5.03 6.66 8.16
N HIS A 187 3.93 7.39 7.96
CA HIS A 187 3.04 7.78 9.06
C HIS A 187 2.47 6.57 9.82
N THR A 188 2.06 5.54 9.08
CA THR A 188 1.54 4.30 9.68
C THR A 188 2.62 3.60 10.52
N LEU A 189 3.82 3.41 9.96
CA LEU A 189 4.93 2.74 10.65
C LEU A 189 5.46 3.57 11.83
N ALA A 190 5.54 4.89 11.69
CA ALA A 190 5.92 5.80 12.77
C ALA A 190 4.93 5.71 13.93
N GLY A 191 3.61 5.69 13.66
CA GLY A 191 2.59 5.49 14.69
C GLY A 191 2.66 4.10 15.35
N MET A 192 3.04 3.07 14.61
CA MET A 192 3.32 1.73 15.17
C MET A 192 4.57 1.70 16.06
N ILE A 193 5.57 2.53 15.77
CA ILE A 193 6.77 2.68 16.61
C ILE A 193 6.41 3.45 17.89
N ASP A 194 5.64 4.53 17.78
CA ASP A 194 5.24 5.37 18.92
C ASP A 194 4.31 4.67 19.90
N SER A 195 3.48 3.74 19.41
CA SER A 195 2.59 2.93 20.25
C SER A 195 3.29 1.78 20.99
N ARG A 196 4.61 1.62 20.84
CA ARG A 196 5.35 0.57 21.55
C ARG A 196 5.40 0.85 23.06
N PRO A 197 5.31 -0.19 23.90
CA PRO A 197 5.54 -0.03 25.33
C PRO A 197 6.96 0.49 25.58
N LYS A 198 7.07 1.51 26.43
CA LYS A 198 8.35 2.11 26.79
C LYS A 198 9.25 1.07 27.46
N GLY A 199 10.55 1.15 27.19
CA GLY A 199 11.53 0.22 27.75
C GLY A 199 11.52 -1.17 27.10
N GLN A 200 10.79 -1.37 25.99
CA GLN A 200 10.89 -2.59 25.20
C GLN A 200 11.53 -2.31 23.84
N ARG A 201 12.57 -3.08 23.52
CA ARG A 201 13.21 -3.08 22.21
C ARG A 201 12.68 -4.23 21.38
N ALA A 202 12.37 -3.96 20.11
CA ALA A 202 12.04 -4.99 19.14
C ALA A 202 13.27 -5.34 18.30
N GLU A 203 13.49 -6.62 18.06
CA GLU A 203 14.50 -7.10 17.12
C GLU A 203 13.83 -7.85 15.99
N TRP A 204 14.29 -7.58 14.77
CA TRP A 204 13.87 -8.29 13.57
C TRP A 204 15.10 -8.87 12.90
N GLN A 205 14.99 -10.12 12.48
CA GLN A 205 16.04 -10.80 11.76
C GLN A 205 15.44 -11.58 10.60
N LEU A 206 16.00 -11.37 9.41
CA LEU A 206 15.72 -12.24 8.27
C LEU A 206 16.56 -13.51 8.41
N LEU A 207 15.90 -14.67 8.50
CA LEU A 207 16.60 -15.96 8.54
C LEU A 207 17.00 -16.39 7.13
N LYS A 208 16.02 -16.45 6.22
CA LYS A 208 16.25 -16.78 4.81
C LYS A 208 15.14 -16.29 3.92
N TYR A 209 15.50 -16.03 2.66
CA TYR A 209 14.53 -15.97 1.58
C TYR A 209 14.24 -17.38 1.08
N LYS A 210 12.95 -17.72 0.91
CA LYS A 210 12.55 -19.01 0.34
C LYS A 210 12.70 -18.97 -1.17
N SER A 211 13.79 -19.54 -1.68
CA SER A 211 13.94 -19.89 -3.10
C SER A 211 13.48 -21.33 -3.30
N GLY A 212 12.21 -21.53 -3.66
CA GLY A 212 11.64 -22.86 -3.93
C GLY A 212 11.53 -23.17 -5.43
N LEU A 213 10.80 -24.24 -5.77
CA LEU A 213 10.45 -24.62 -7.15
C LEU A 213 9.75 -23.50 -7.96
N GLY A 214 9.20 -22.49 -7.27
CA GLY A 214 8.82 -21.21 -7.87
C GLY A 214 9.94 -20.20 -7.69
N VAL A 215 10.36 -19.54 -8.77
CA VAL A 215 11.44 -18.54 -8.79
C VAL A 215 11.09 -17.34 -7.91
N TYR A 216 11.33 -17.44 -6.60
CA TYR A 216 11.09 -16.38 -5.62
C TYR A 216 12.41 -15.76 -5.16
N PRO A 217 12.44 -14.45 -4.90
CA PRO A 217 11.37 -13.47 -5.15
C PRO A 217 11.10 -13.25 -6.64
N ARG A 218 9.84 -12.93 -6.97
CA ARG A 218 9.37 -12.75 -8.35
C ARG A 218 8.76 -11.39 -8.60
N LEU A 219 8.96 -10.88 -9.81
CA LEU A 219 8.25 -9.70 -10.30
C LEU A 219 6.84 -10.10 -10.76
N THR A 220 5.83 -9.74 -9.98
CA THR A 220 4.42 -10.13 -10.23
C THR A 220 3.70 -9.13 -11.13
N ASP A 221 3.88 -7.83 -10.88
CA ASP A 221 3.29 -6.78 -11.70
C ASP A 221 4.25 -5.60 -11.90
N ASP A 222 4.16 -4.90 -13.03
CA ASP A 222 5.03 -3.77 -13.41
C ASP A 222 4.23 -2.83 -14.31
N LYS A 223 3.78 -1.72 -13.71
CA LYS A 223 2.88 -0.73 -14.29
C LYS A 223 3.57 0.61 -14.46
N LEU A 224 3.17 1.31 -15.52
CA LEU A 224 3.51 2.71 -15.74
C LEU A 224 2.22 3.49 -15.95
N ALA A 225 2.11 4.64 -15.30
CA ALA A 225 0.97 5.53 -15.46
C ALA A 225 1.42 7.00 -15.40
N LEU A 226 0.67 7.85 -16.11
CA LEU A 226 0.81 9.30 -16.01
C LEU A 226 -0.11 9.78 -14.90
N GLN A 227 0.48 10.33 -13.84
CA GLN A 227 -0.23 10.94 -12.73
C GLN A 227 -0.32 12.45 -12.96
N PRO A 228 -1.53 13.03 -13.06
CA PRO A 228 -1.68 14.47 -13.06
C PRO A 228 -1.35 15.00 -11.66
N VAL A 229 -0.42 15.94 -11.58
CA VAL A 229 -0.08 16.60 -10.31
C VAL A 229 -0.84 17.92 -10.26
N PRO A 230 -1.74 18.13 -9.26
CA PRO A 230 -2.49 19.37 -9.16
C PRO A 230 -1.57 20.58 -9.09
N GLY A 231 -1.74 21.54 -10.00
CA GLY A 231 -0.91 22.76 -10.05
C GLY A 231 0.44 22.60 -10.76
N ALA A 232 0.81 21.41 -11.22
CA ALA A 232 1.94 21.24 -12.13
C ALA A 232 1.45 21.32 -13.59
N GLN A 233 2.24 21.97 -14.45
CA GLN A 233 1.96 22.03 -15.89
C GLN A 233 2.17 20.67 -16.57
N GLU A 234 2.97 19.79 -15.98
CA GLU A 234 3.32 18.49 -16.54
C GLU A 234 2.83 17.34 -15.64
N ASN A 235 2.34 16.28 -16.29
CA ASN A 235 2.02 15.04 -15.59
C ASN A 235 3.31 14.39 -15.07
N LYS A 236 3.26 13.70 -13.94
CA LYS A 236 4.38 12.89 -13.43
C LYS A 236 4.26 11.48 -13.99
N LEU A 237 5.32 10.94 -14.58
CA LEU A 237 5.34 9.52 -14.93
C LEU A 237 5.69 8.72 -13.68
N VAL A 238 4.78 7.85 -13.26
CA VAL A 238 4.97 6.96 -12.12
C VAL A 238 5.09 5.55 -12.62
N ARG A 239 6.06 4.83 -12.07
CA ARG A 239 6.20 3.39 -12.26
C ARG A 239 5.97 2.70 -10.93
N GLN A 240 5.07 1.73 -10.95
CA GLN A 240 4.76 0.89 -9.80
C GLN A 240 5.11 -0.55 -10.14
N VAL A 241 5.76 -1.22 -9.20
CA VAL A 241 6.20 -2.59 -9.35
C VAL A 241 5.81 -3.39 -8.13
N VAL A 242 5.22 -4.56 -8.34
CA VAL A 242 4.89 -5.50 -7.28
C VAL A 242 5.82 -6.69 -7.34
N VAL A 243 6.59 -6.89 -6.26
CA VAL A 243 7.50 -8.02 -6.09
C VAL A 243 6.96 -8.93 -5.01
N THR A 244 6.77 -10.20 -5.32
CA THR A 244 6.37 -11.19 -4.31
C THR A 244 7.61 -11.79 -3.67
N ILE A 245 7.71 -11.61 -2.36
CA ILE A 245 8.81 -12.08 -1.53
C ILE A 245 8.28 -13.16 -0.59
N ARG A 246 8.95 -14.32 -0.60
CA ARG A 246 8.73 -15.37 0.40
C ARG A 246 9.92 -15.41 1.33
N SER A 247 9.69 -15.28 2.63
CA SER A 247 10.77 -15.18 3.62
C SER A 247 10.42 -15.91 4.92
N GLU A 248 11.44 -16.32 5.65
CA GLU A 248 11.34 -16.71 7.05
C GLU A 248 11.98 -15.60 7.90
N GLN A 249 11.17 -15.04 8.78
CA GLN A 249 11.53 -13.90 9.60
C GLN A 249 11.39 -14.26 11.06
N ARG A 250 12.35 -13.82 11.88
CA ARG A 250 12.34 -13.93 13.33
C ARG A 250 12.07 -12.56 13.92
N MET A 251 11.13 -12.49 14.85
CA MET A 251 10.84 -11.29 15.63
C MET A 251 10.96 -11.63 17.11
N ALA A 252 11.69 -10.81 17.86
CA ALA A 252 11.87 -10.93 19.30
C ALA A 252 11.66 -9.57 19.97
N ARG A 253 11.34 -9.57 21.26
CA ARG A 253 11.26 -8.35 22.07
C ARG A 253 12.06 -8.54 23.34
N TYR A 254 12.76 -7.49 23.71
CA TYR A 254 13.62 -7.43 24.87
C TYR A 254 13.11 -6.33 25.81
N ASP A 255 13.15 -6.59 27.10
CA ASP A 255 12.80 -5.63 28.14
C ASP A 255 14.08 -4.96 28.65
N ASP A 256 14.33 -3.74 28.20
CA ASP A 256 15.52 -2.97 28.55
C ASP A 256 15.47 -2.52 30.02
N LEU A 257 14.28 -2.39 30.63
CA LEU A 257 14.13 -2.06 32.06
C LEU A 257 14.69 -3.18 32.96
N LYS A 258 14.70 -4.42 32.46
CA LYS A 258 15.24 -5.59 33.14
C LYS A 258 16.63 -5.96 32.63
N GLY A 259 17.38 -5.01 32.07
CA GLY A 259 18.73 -5.25 31.57
C GLY A 259 18.78 -5.95 30.20
N GLY A 260 17.74 -5.80 29.38
CA GLY A 260 17.70 -6.34 28.02
C GLY A 260 17.35 -7.83 27.96
N VAL A 261 16.59 -8.33 28.94
CA VAL A 261 16.16 -9.74 28.99
C VAL A 261 15.10 -10.00 27.93
N LEU A 262 15.21 -11.13 27.23
CA LEU A 262 14.21 -11.59 26.27
C LEU A 262 12.86 -11.77 26.96
N ILE A 263 11.82 -11.14 26.43
CA ILE A 263 10.46 -11.32 26.96
C ILE A 263 9.99 -12.74 26.66
N PRO A 264 9.62 -13.55 27.68
CA PRO A 264 9.26 -14.94 27.47
C PRO A 264 8.06 -15.05 26.53
N GLY A 265 8.16 -15.95 25.54
CA GLY A 265 7.13 -16.16 24.52
C GLY A 265 7.02 -15.06 23.45
N SER A 266 7.90 -14.04 23.49
CA SER A 266 7.91 -13.00 22.46
C SER A 266 8.64 -13.43 21.18
N GLU A 267 9.59 -14.35 21.27
CA GLU A 267 10.32 -14.84 20.11
C GLU A 267 9.42 -15.68 19.21
N LYS A 268 9.26 -15.25 17.95
CA LYS A 268 8.43 -15.94 16.96
C LYS A 268 9.13 -15.96 15.62
N VAL A 269 9.26 -17.16 15.06
CA VAL A 269 9.67 -17.37 13.68
C VAL A 269 8.42 -17.55 12.82
N ARG A 270 8.30 -16.76 11.76
CA ARG A 270 7.16 -16.78 10.83
C ARG A 270 7.64 -16.93 9.40
N SER A 271 6.98 -17.83 8.67
CA SER A 271 7.08 -17.91 7.22
C SER A 271 6.03 -16.98 6.60
N LEU A 272 6.46 -15.99 5.83
CA LEU A 272 5.60 -14.98 5.23
C LEU A 272 5.72 -14.99 3.70
N GLU A 273 4.60 -14.74 3.02
CA GLU A 273 4.52 -14.39 1.61
C GLU A 273 3.92 -12.99 1.51
N GLU A 274 4.72 -12.05 1.03
CA GLU A 274 4.37 -10.63 1.00
C GLU A 274 4.45 -10.12 -0.44
N HIS A 275 3.42 -9.42 -0.89
CA HIS A 275 3.41 -8.74 -2.19
C HIS A 275 3.85 -7.30 -1.99
N PHE A 276 5.16 -7.09 -2.08
CA PHE A 276 5.84 -5.84 -1.78
C PHE A 276 5.71 -4.86 -2.96
N VAL A 277 5.15 -3.68 -2.71
CA VAL A 277 4.91 -2.66 -3.73
C VAL A 277 5.97 -1.57 -3.66
N LEU A 278 6.68 -1.41 -4.76
CA LEU A 278 7.65 -0.35 -4.98
C LEU A 278 7.09 0.67 -5.95
N VAL A 279 7.34 1.94 -5.67
CA VAL A 279 6.99 3.06 -6.54
C VAL A 279 8.22 3.90 -6.81
N THR A 280 8.28 4.47 -8.01
CA THR A 280 9.31 5.41 -8.41
C THR A 280 8.70 6.41 -9.39
N SER A 281 9.20 7.63 -9.38
CA SER A 281 8.88 8.61 -10.40
C SER A 281 9.96 8.69 -11.46
N ILE A 282 9.53 8.88 -12.70
CA ILE A 282 10.38 9.07 -13.86
C ILE A 282 10.15 10.49 -14.37
N SER A 283 11.24 11.23 -14.57
CA SER A 283 11.18 12.55 -15.20
C SER A 283 10.87 12.40 -16.70
N GLN A 284 9.84 13.07 -17.22
CA GLN A 284 9.49 12.95 -18.64
C GLN A 284 10.50 13.64 -19.57
N ARG A 285 11.25 14.62 -19.05
CA ARG A 285 12.25 15.36 -19.82
C ARG A 285 13.58 14.61 -19.93
N THR A 286 14.10 14.13 -18.80
CA THR A 286 15.40 13.45 -18.75
C THR A 286 15.28 11.93 -18.90
N TRP A 287 14.09 11.37 -18.66
CA TRP A 287 13.85 9.91 -18.57
C TRP A 287 14.64 9.20 -17.47
N GLU A 288 15.16 9.98 -16.52
CA GLU A 288 15.84 9.47 -15.34
C GLU A 288 14.83 8.99 -14.30
N GLN A 289 15.21 7.90 -13.64
CA GLN A 289 14.40 7.25 -12.64
C GLN A 289 14.85 7.72 -11.25
N ALA A 290 13.91 8.19 -10.44
CA ALA A 290 14.17 8.50 -9.04
C ALA A 290 14.44 7.23 -8.21
N PRO A 291 15.04 7.34 -7.02
CA PRO A 291 15.17 6.21 -6.11
C PRO A 291 13.83 5.51 -5.84
N TRP A 292 13.87 4.19 -5.67
CA TRP A 292 12.68 3.41 -5.33
C TRP A 292 12.22 3.76 -3.93
N LYS A 293 10.90 3.91 -3.78
CA LYS A 293 10.23 4.04 -2.49
C LYS A 293 9.25 2.89 -2.27
N ILE A 294 9.03 2.55 -1.01
CA ILE A 294 8.10 1.50 -0.61
C ILE A 294 6.72 2.13 -0.46
N TRP A 295 5.75 1.65 -1.22
CA TRP A 295 4.35 2.06 -1.05
C TRP A 295 3.66 1.26 0.05
N GLY A 296 3.93 -0.05 0.11
CA GLY A 296 3.34 -0.94 1.10
C GLY A 296 3.30 -2.38 0.64
N THR A 297 2.39 -3.15 1.23
CA THR A 297 2.12 -4.55 0.84
C THR A 297 0.68 -4.69 0.35
N LEU A 298 0.45 -5.65 -0.55
CA LEU A 298 -0.88 -5.96 -1.06
C LEU A 298 -1.29 -7.39 -0.70
N PRO A 299 -2.60 -7.65 -0.52
CA PRO A 299 -3.13 -9.00 -0.52
C PRO A 299 -3.14 -9.59 -1.94
N THR A 300 -3.32 -10.91 -2.04
CA THR A 300 -3.63 -11.58 -3.30
C THR A 300 -4.97 -11.08 -3.84
N SER A 301 -5.05 -10.79 -5.14
CA SER A 301 -6.27 -10.32 -5.79
C SER A 301 -7.22 -11.48 -6.10
N THR A 302 -8.48 -11.37 -5.70
CA THR A 302 -9.55 -12.27 -6.18
C THR A 302 -10.13 -11.73 -7.48
N LEU A 303 -10.90 -12.56 -8.21
CA LEU A 303 -11.60 -12.09 -9.41
C LEU A 303 -12.58 -10.96 -9.06
N GLU A 304 -13.36 -11.15 -7.99
CA GLU A 304 -14.35 -10.20 -7.51
C GLU A 304 -13.72 -8.85 -7.15
N SER A 305 -12.67 -8.86 -6.33
CA SER A 305 -11.98 -7.63 -5.93
C SER A 305 -11.40 -6.87 -7.14
N TYR A 306 -10.93 -7.62 -8.15
CA TYR A 306 -10.38 -7.01 -9.36
C TYR A 306 -11.46 -6.42 -10.26
N THR A 307 -12.59 -7.13 -10.45
CA THR A 307 -13.69 -6.61 -11.27
C THR A 307 -14.33 -5.38 -10.64
N GLU A 308 -14.52 -5.37 -9.32
CA GLU A 308 -15.04 -4.21 -8.60
C GLU A 308 -14.13 -2.99 -8.77
N GLU A 309 -12.81 -3.18 -8.64
CA GLU A 309 -11.83 -2.11 -8.85
C GLU A 309 -11.91 -1.54 -10.28
N VAL A 310 -11.95 -2.41 -11.30
CA VAL A 310 -12.05 -2.00 -12.70
C VAL A 310 -13.36 -1.27 -12.99
N ASP A 311 -14.47 -1.72 -12.42
CA ASP A 311 -15.78 -1.08 -12.58
C ASP A 311 -15.81 0.30 -11.93
N ILE A 312 -15.27 0.44 -10.72
CA ILE A 312 -15.14 1.73 -10.04
C ILE A 312 -14.31 2.69 -10.90
N VAL A 313 -13.15 2.26 -11.39
CA VAL A 313 -12.28 3.10 -12.23
C VAL A 313 -12.98 3.49 -13.53
N THR A 314 -13.73 2.57 -14.14
CA THR A 314 -14.46 2.83 -15.39
C THR A 314 -15.58 3.83 -15.17
N ARG A 315 -16.34 3.70 -14.08
CA ARG A 315 -17.42 4.64 -13.70
C ARG A 315 -16.88 6.03 -13.44
N LEU A 316 -15.84 6.15 -12.60
CA LEU A 316 -15.18 7.43 -12.33
C LEU A 316 -14.64 8.07 -13.61
N GLY A 317 -14.09 7.26 -14.52
CA GLY A 317 -13.63 7.74 -15.83
C GLY A 317 -14.76 8.17 -16.78
N SER A 318 -15.98 7.66 -16.60
CA SER A 318 -17.17 8.10 -17.36
C SER A 318 -17.81 9.36 -16.78
N GLU A 319 -17.88 9.48 -15.46
CA GLU A 319 -18.46 10.65 -14.77
C GLU A 319 -17.66 11.93 -15.07
N GLN A 320 -16.35 11.84 -15.22
CA GLN A 320 -15.51 12.99 -15.58
C GLN A 320 -15.65 13.42 -17.05
N LYS A 321 -16.23 12.59 -17.92
CA LYS A 321 -16.43 12.91 -19.34
C LYS A 321 -17.78 13.58 -19.61
N ALA A 322 -18.74 13.43 -18.69
CA ALA A 322 -20.04 14.08 -18.72
C ALA A 322 -19.92 15.51 -18.15
#